data_AF-B2YHZ0-F1
#
_entry.id   AF-B2YHZ0-F1
#
_cell.length_a   1.000
_cell.length_b   1.000
_cell.length_c   1.000
_cell.angle_alpha   90.00
_cell.angle_beta   90.00
_cell.angle_gamma   90.00
#
_symmetry.space_group_name_H-M   'P 1'
#
loop_
_entity.id
_entity.type
_entity.pdbx_description
1 polymer ?
#
loop_
_entity_poly.entity_id
_entity_poly.type
_entity_poly.pdbx_seq_one_letter_code
_entity_poly.pdbx_strand_id
1 'polypeptide(L)'
;MGFQTKPIIIDARGHLLGRLSSIVAKTILQGQRMVIVRCEGINISGSFYRNKLKYLSFLRKRCNVNPSRGPFHFRAPSRVFFRTVRGMVPHKLHRGKEALDRLKVFDGIPPTYDKEKR
;
A
#
# COMPACT_ATOMS: atom_id res chain seq x y z
N MET A 1 3.05 16.46 -19.88
CA MET A 1 2.23 16.27 -18.66
C MET A 1 3.16 16.38 -17.45
N GLY A 2 3.08 17.49 -16.72
CA GLY A 2 4.01 17.81 -15.63
C GLY A 2 3.57 17.27 -14.27
N PHE A 3 4.48 17.33 -13.30
CA PHE A 3 4.21 17.04 -11.90
C PHE A 3 3.13 17.98 -11.36
N GLN A 4 2.10 17.42 -10.71
CA GLN A 4 1.07 18.22 -10.05
C GLN A 4 1.48 18.46 -8.60
N THR A 5 1.39 19.71 -8.15
CA THR A 5 1.66 20.09 -6.75
C THR A 5 0.63 19.52 -5.78
N LYS A 6 -0.62 19.33 -6.24
CA LYS A 6 -1.70 18.71 -5.46
C LYS A 6 -1.52 17.18 -5.39
N PRO A 7 -1.82 16.56 -4.23
CA PRO A 7 -1.79 15.11 -4.11
C PRO A 7 -2.86 14.47 -5.01
N ILE A 8 -2.50 13.38 -5.69
CA ILE A 8 -3.49 12.58 -6.43
C ILE A 8 -4.19 11.68 -5.41
N ILE A 9 -5.50 11.79 -5.33
CA ILE A 9 -6.34 10.93 -4.50
C ILE A 9 -6.92 9.84 -5.37
N ILE A 10 -6.84 8.59 -4.92
CA ILE A 10 -7.40 7.44 -5.62
C ILE A 10 -8.32 6.67 -4.68
N ASP A 11 -9.54 6.42 -5.12
CA ASP A 11 -10.42 5.42 -4.51
C ASP A 11 -9.94 4.01 -4.87
N ALA A 12 -9.55 3.23 -3.87
CA ALA A 12 -9.02 1.89 -4.09
C ALA A 12 -10.11 0.81 -4.26
N ARG A 13 -11.40 1.15 -4.13
CA ARG A 13 -12.51 0.20 -4.28
C ARG A 13 -12.52 -0.43 -5.67
N GLY A 14 -12.60 -1.75 -5.73
CA GLY A 14 -12.70 -2.48 -7.00
C GLY A 14 -11.36 -2.67 -7.71
N HIS A 15 -10.30 -1.99 -7.28
CA HIS A 15 -8.97 -2.16 -7.85
C HIS A 15 -8.33 -3.48 -7.45
N LEU A 16 -7.52 -4.04 -8.34
CA LEU A 16 -6.68 -5.20 -8.04
C LEU A 16 -5.40 -4.77 -7.33
N LEU A 17 -5.15 -5.33 -6.13
CA LEU A 17 -4.04 -4.97 -5.22
C LEU A 17 -2.70 -4.77 -5.93
N GLY A 18 -2.26 -5.78 -6.68
CA GLY A 18 -0.95 -5.75 -7.35
C GLY A 18 -0.89 -4.75 -8.51
N ARG A 19 -1.98 -4.62 -9.27
CA ARG A 19 -2.05 -3.71 -10.43
C ARG A 19 -2.00 -2.25 -9.97
N LEU A 20 -2.80 -1.92 -8.96
CA LEU A 20 -2.77 -0.59 -8.35
C LEU A 20 -1.41 -0.29 -7.72
N SER A 21 -0.84 -1.25 -6.95
CA SER A 21 0.45 -1.05 -6.28
C SER A 21 1.58 -0.72 -7.26
N SER A 22 1.61 -1.37 -8.43
CA SER A 22 2.67 -1.14 -9.44
C SER A 22 2.63 0.25 -10.02
N ILE A 23 1.43 0.77 -10.32
CA ILE A 23 1.26 2.12 -10.86
C ILE A 23 1.64 3.14 -9.78
N VAL A 24 1.10 2.96 -8.57
CA VAL A 24 1.41 3.84 -7.42
C VAL A 24 2.91 3.90 -7.16
N ALA A 25 3.61 2.76 -7.14
CA ALA A 25 5.05 2.69 -6.92
C ALA A 25 5.84 3.50 -7.97
N LYS A 26 5.44 3.44 -9.24
CA LYS A 26 6.10 4.21 -10.30
C LYS A 26 5.85 5.71 -10.14
N THR A 27 4.61 6.09 -9.86
CA THR A 27 4.18 7.49 -9.73
C THR A 27 4.85 8.19 -8.54
N ILE A 28 5.00 7.52 -7.39
CA ILE A 28 5.72 8.09 -6.24
C ILE A 28 7.23 8.19 -6.45
N LEU A 29 7.82 7.29 -7.26
CA LEU A 29 9.23 7.35 -7.67
C LEU A 29 9.51 8.43 -8.70
N GLN A 30 8.49 8.83 -9.46
CA GLN A 30 8.54 10.01 -10.34
C GLN A 30 8.46 11.31 -9.53
N GLY A 31 7.95 11.28 -8.29
CA GLY A 31 7.94 12.43 -7.38
C GLY A 31 6.54 12.96 -7.06
N GLN A 32 5.49 12.33 -7.58
CA GLN A 32 4.12 12.72 -7.33
C GLN A 32 3.65 12.28 -5.93
N ARG A 33 2.96 13.17 -5.21
CA ARG A 33 2.31 12.83 -3.94
C ARG A 33 1.00 12.10 -4.20
N MET A 34 0.76 11.01 -3.48
CA MET A 34 -0.42 10.17 -3.68
C MET A 34 -1.08 9.84 -2.35
N VAL A 35 -2.42 9.83 -2.37
CA VAL A 35 -3.26 9.42 -1.25
C VAL A 35 -4.19 8.32 -1.75
N ILE A 36 -4.11 7.16 -1.13
CA ILE A 36 -4.99 6.03 -1.42
C ILE A 36 -6.01 5.92 -0.29
N VAL A 37 -7.30 5.98 -0.62
CA VAL A 37 -8.41 5.85 0.33
C VAL A 37 -9.17 4.56 0.06
N ARG A 38 -9.94 4.10 1.06
CA ARG A 38 -10.75 2.87 0.99
C ARG A 38 -9.93 1.62 0.69
N CYS A 39 -8.78 1.47 1.34
CA CYS A 39 -7.92 0.30 1.18
C CYS A 39 -8.63 -1.03 1.50
N GLU A 40 -9.68 -1.02 2.31
CA GLU A 40 -10.56 -2.16 2.59
C GLU A 40 -11.36 -2.63 1.37
N GLY A 41 -11.58 -1.76 0.38
CA GLY A 41 -12.29 -2.09 -0.86
C GLY A 41 -11.41 -2.68 -1.97
N ILE A 42 -10.12 -2.89 -1.70
CA ILE A 42 -9.18 -3.46 -2.66
C ILE A 42 -9.43 -4.95 -2.84
N ASN A 43 -9.47 -5.38 -4.09
CA ASN A 43 -9.67 -6.77 -4.47
C ASN A 43 -8.34 -7.49 -4.72
N ILE A 44 -8.33 -8.78 -4.39
CA ILE A 44 -7.27 -9.71 -4.77
C ILE A 44 -7.94 -10.84 -5.56
N SER A 45 -7.45 -11.13 -6.76
CA SER A 45 -8.00 -12.20 -7.57
C SER A 45 -7.84 -13.58 -6.90
N GLY A 46 -8.72 -14.50 -7.26
CA GLY A 46 -8.81 -15.83 -6.67
C GLY A 46 -9.75 -15.90 -5.47
N SER A 47 -10.07 -17.12 -5.04
CA SER A 47 -11.01 -17.34 -3.95
C SER A 47 -10.51 -16.78 -2.62
N PHE A 48 -11.44 -16.32 -1.78
CA PHE A 48 -11.14 -15.83 -0.43
C PHE A 48 -10.32 -16.85 0.38
N TYR A 49 -10.70 -18.13 0.31
CA TYR A 49 -10.00 -19.22 1.01
C TYR A 49 -8.53 -19.32 0.60
N ARG A 50 -8.22 -19.26 -0.70
CA ARG A 50 -6.85 -19.30 -1.20
C ARG A 50 -6.03 -18.09 -0.73
N ASN A 51 -6.63 -16.90 -0.75
CA ASN A 51 -5.97 -15.68 -0.30
C ASN A 51 -5.72 -15.70 1.22
N LYS A 52 -6.66 -16.24 2.01
CA LYS A 52 -6.48 -16.49 3.44
C LYS A 52 -5.29 -17.41 3.71
N LEU A 53 -5.20 -18.56 3.03
CA LEU A 53 -4.08 -19.51 3.22
C LEU A 53 -2.71 -18.89 2.88
N LYS A 54 -2.64 -18.10 1.80
CA LYS A 54 -1.40 -17.36 1.44
C LYS A 54 -0.97 -16.43 2.57
N TYR A 55 -1.91 -15.68 3.15
CA TYR A 55 -1.60 -14.74 4.22
C TYR A 55 -1.25 -15.47 5.53
N LEU A 56 -1.94 -16.57 5.86
CA LEU A 56 -1.60 -17.41 7.01
C LEU A 56 -0.19 -18.01 6.91
N SER A 57 0.25 -18.40 5.70
CA SER A 57 1.63 -18.83 5.47
C SER A 57 2.65 -17.73 5.77
N PHE A 58 2.34 -16.48 5.42
CA PHE A 58 3.18 -15.34 5.78
C PHE A 58 3.28 -15.14 7.30
N LEU A 59 2.18 -15.28 8.05
CA LEU A 59 2.17 -15.15 9.51
C LEU A 59 3.06 -16.17 10.24
N ARG A 60 3.27 -17.36 9.65
CA ARG A 60 4.17 -18.37 10.21
C ARG A 60 5.64 -17.96 10.13
N LYS A 61 5.99 -16.98 9.29
CA LYS A 61 7.38 -16.48 9.18
C LYS A 61 7.71 -15.62 10.39
N ARG A 62 8.64 -16.08 11.22
CA ARG A 62 9.14 -15.36 12.40
C ARG A 62 10.65 -15.54 12.55
N CYS A 63 11.30 -14.62 13.24
CA CYS A 63 12.69 -14.82 13.67
C CYS A 63 12.70 -15.79 14.86
N ASN A 64 13.48 -16.87 14.80
CA ASN A 64 13.50 -17.89 15.84
C ASN A 64 14.13 -17.39 17.14
N VAL A 65 15.15 -16.52 17.06
CA VAL A 65 15.87 -16.02 18.26
C VAL A 65 15.09 -14.95 19.02
N ASN A 66 14.53 -13.97 18.30
CA ASN A 66 13.69 -12.93 18.89
C ASN A 66 12.62 -12.50 17.88
N PRO A 67 11.35 -12.93 18.07
CA PRO A 67 10.28 -12.63 17.14
C PRO A 67 10.03 -11.13 16.89
N SER A 68 10.35 -10.25 17.85
CA SER A 68 10.14 -8.81 17.70
C SER A 68 11.07 -8.15 16.68
N ARG A 69 12.24 -8.75 16.40
CA ARG A 69 13.18 -8.32 15.35
C ARG A 69 12.83 -8.89 13.97
N GLY A 70 11.85 -9.78 13.91
CA GLY A 70 11.47 -10.50 12.70
C GLY A 70 10.58 -9.69 11.74
N PRO A 71 9.97 -10.37 10.76
CA PRO A 71 9.02 -9.75 9.84
C PRO A 71 7.79 -9.22 10.59
N PHE A 72 7.40 -7.97 10.30
CA PHE A 72 6.16 -7.39 10.82
C PHE A 72 4.93 -7.82 10.02
N HIS A 73 3.93 -8.33 10.73
CA HIS A 73 2.67 -8.83 10.18
C HIS A 73 1.55 -7.80 10.31
N PHE A 74 1.47 -6.89 9.35
CA PHE A 74 0.45 -5.84 9.35
C PHE A 74 -0.96 -6.37 9.06
N ARG A 75 -1.92 -6.07 9.94
CA ARG A 75 -3.31 -6.56 9.86
C ARG A 75 -4.27 -5.65 9.08
N ALA A 76 -4.08 -4.34 9.19
CA ALA A 76 -4.93 -3.36 8.52
C ALA A 76 -4.77 -3.43 6.98
N PRO A 77 -5.86 -3.35 6.19
CA PRO A 77 -5.80 -3.38 4.72
C PRO A 77 -4.88 -2.30 4.14
N SER A 78 -4.94 -1.08 4.67
CA SER A 78 -4.04 0.03 4.35
C SER A 78 -2.56 -0.32 4.52
N ARG A 79 -2.21 -1.01 5.61
CA ARG A 79 -0.85 -1.43 5.90
C ARG A 79 -0.41 -2.63 5.07
N VAL A 80 -1.33 -3.51 4.70
CA VAL A 80 -1.08 -4.58 3.73
C VAL A 80 -0.77 -3.97 2.36
N PHE A 81 -1.56 -3.00 1.90
CA PHE A 81 -1.33 -2.25 0.67
C PHE A 81 0.00 -1.47 0.71
N PHE A 82 0.29 -0.79 1.82
CA PHE A 82 1.58 -0.11 2.00
C PHE A 82 2.75 -1.10 1.88
N ARG A 83 2.62 -2.29 2.46
CA ARG A 83 3.67 -3.33 2.38
C ARG A 83 3.87 -3.83 0.94
N THR A 84 2.81 -3.96 0.13
CA THR A 84 2.94 -4.33 -1.28
C THR A 84 3.64 -3.23 -2.08
N VAL A 85 3.26 -1.97 -1.90
CA VAL A 85 3.96 -0.83 -2.56
C VAL A 85 5.41 -0.74 -2.11
N ARG A 86 5.71 -0.86 -0.81
CA ARG A 86 7.08 -0.90 -0.28
C ARG A 86 7.91 -2.03 -0.89
N GLY A 87 7.30 -3.17 -1.21
CA GLY A 87 7.96 -4.27 -1.91
C GLY A 87 8.34 -3.96 -3.36
N MET A 88 7.68 -2.99 -3.98
CA MET A 88 7.91 -2.55 -5.37
C MET A 88 8.81 -1.30 -5.45
N VAL A 89 9.26 -0.75 -4.31
CA VAL A 89 10.11 0.43 -4.19
C VAL A 89 11.46 0.03 -3.56
N PRO A 90 12.61 0.61 -3.99
CA PRO A 90 13.91 0.39 -3.35
C PRO A 90 14.01 1.09 -1.98
N HIS A 91 13.18 0.68 -1.03
CA HIS A 91 12.92 1.34 0.27
C HIS A 91 14.10 1.35 1.25
N LYS A 92 15.19 0.65 0.94
CA LYS A 92 16.43 0.72 1.74
C LYS A 92 17.26 1.96 1.39
N LEU A 93 17.14 2.46 0.15
CA LEU A 93 17.85 3.65 -0.33
C LEU A 93 17.11 4.93 0.08
N HIS A 94 17.85 6.04 0.17
CA HIS A 94 17.28 7.36 0.50
C HIS A 94 16.11 7.75 -0.41
N ARG A 95 16.33 7.66 -1.74
CA ARG A 95 15.30 7.93 -2.76
C ARG A 95 14.02 7.11 -2.54
N GLY A 96 14.15 5.85 -2.11
CA GLY A 96 13.01 4.98 -1.85
C GLY A 96 12.26 5.35 -0.57
N LYS A 97 12.97 5.80 0.47
CA LYS A 97 12.35 6.34 1.69
C LYS A 97 11.53 7.59 1.37
N GLU A 98 12.12 8.56 0.68
CA GLU A 98 11.40 9.77 0.25
C GLU A 98 10.16 9.44 -0.60
N ALA A 99 10.26 8.45 -1.50
CA ALA A 99 9.13 8.04 -2.31
C ALA A 99 7.99 7.47 -1.46
N LEU A 100 8.30 6.71 -0.41
CA LEU A 100 7.29 6.21 0.52
C LEU A 100 6.70 7.33 1.39
N ASP A 101 7.46 8.37 1.72
CA ASP A 101 6.96 9.52 2.47
C ASP A 101 5.94 10.35 1.66
N ARG A 102 6.00 10.27 0.31
CA ARG A 102 5.01 10.87 -0.59
C ARG A 102 3.68 10.10 -0.65
N LEU A 103 3.64 8.87 -0.12
CA LEU A 103 2.46 8.00 -0.14
C LEU A 103 1.71 8.06 1.20
N LYS A 104 0.41 8.38 1.15
CA LYS A 104 -0.50 8.20 2.28
C LYS A 104 -1.55 7.15 1.94
N VAL A 105 -1.90 6.32 2.90
CA VAL A 105 -2.85 5.21 2.74
C VAL A 105 -3.84 5.22 3.91
N PHE A 106 -5.12 5.02 3.62
CA PHE A 106 -6.17 5.06 4.62
C PHE A 106 -7.17 3.92 4.40
N ASP A 107 -7.62 3.34 5.51
CA ASP A 107 -8.84 2.53 5.55
C ASP A 107 -10.02 3.51 5.73
N GLY A 108 -11.07 3.35 4.92
CA GLY A 108 -12.12 4.34 4.78
C GLY A 108 -11.63 5.65 4.16
N ILE A 109 -12.35 6.74 4.43
CA ILE A 109 -12.04 8.08 3.93
C ILE A 109 -12.00 9.04 5.12
N PRO A 110 -10.85 9.65 5.45
CA PRO A 110 -10.79 10.64 6.50
C PRO A 110 -11.45 11.96 6.03
N PRO A 111 -11.96 12.79 6.95
CA PRO A 111 -12.72 14.01 6.62
C PRO A 111 -12.01 14.97 5.67
N THR A 112 -10.67 15.02 5.71
CA THR A 112 -9.86 15.86 4.84
C THR A 112 -10.01 15.53 3.36
N TYR A 113 -10.27 14.26 3.01
CA TYR A 113 -10.34 13.78 1.62
C TYR A 113 -11.75 13.46 1.14
N ASP A 114 -12.77 13.63 1.98
CA ASP A 114 -14.13 13.20 1.66
C ASP A 114 -14.81 14.07 0.58
N LYS A 115 -14.50 15.36 0.56
CA LYS A 115 -15.05 16.32 -0.41
C LYS A 115 -14.24 16.41 -1.71
N GLU A 116 -13.11 15.71 -1.78
CA GLU A 116 -12.23 15.76 -2.95
C GLU A 116 -12.65 14.73 -4.03
N LYS A 117 -12.32 15.04 -5.29
CA LYS A 117 -12.54 14.12 -6.41
C LYS A 117 -11.56 12.95 -6.30
N ARG A 118 -12.07 11.74 -6.55
CA ARG A 118 -11.39 10.46 -6.38
C ARG A 118 -11.39 9.66 -7.68
#